data_AF-A0A1A8DKS6-F1
#
_entry.id   AF-A0A1A8DKS6-F1
#
_cell.length_a   1.000
_cell.length_b   1.000
_cell.length_c   1.000
_cell.angle_alpha   90.00
_cell.angle_beta   90.00
_cell.angle_gamma   90.00
#
_symmetry.space_group_name_H-M   'P 1'
#
loop_
_entity.id
_entity.type
_entity.pdbx_description
1 polymer ?
#
loop_
_entity_poly.entity_id
_entity_poly.type
_entity_poly.pdbx_seq_one_letter_code
_entity_poly.pdbx_strand_id
1 'polypeptide(L)'
;DVLKDPVSTSCGHWFCRQCTTSYWDQSAPSGLSSCPQCGKRSRTRSGLQTANQSSSGPDVGLQEVLEEHRLSLRSRCERVTEGSDEPGSRTLLNRIYTELYITEGQSEEVNTQHEVEQLETTSKTKRLHGAPIRCQDIFKALPEQHGAIRVVLTNGVAGAGKTFSVLKFTLDWAEGLENQDVHVVLLLSFRELNLIRDEQHSLLTLLRVFYPTFQKIPAEKLAVWKLLFIFDGLDESRLSLDFSSSQLVSEVTQRSSVQVLLTSLIKGNLLPSALVWITSRPAAANQIPPSCVHRVTEVRGFTDAQKEDYFRRRFSDEELSSRIISHIKTSRSLHIMCGIPVFCWITATVLENMLTTEQRGELPKTMTDMYSHFLLVQTKRKKNKYHEGPETSPQELMEADRELLLKLGRLAFEHLEEGNIMFYQEDLEQCGLDVSEASVYSGVCTEIFKRECVMFQKPVYCFVHLSVQEFLAAVYMFHCFTSRNME
;
A
#
# COMPACT_ATOMS: atom_id res chain seq x y z
N ASP A 1 21.32 12.33 2.92
CA ASP A 1 21.46 10.90 3.27
C ASP A 1 20.84 10.54 4.61
N VAL A 2 19.53 10.25 4.63
CA VAL A 2 18.83 9.65 5.79
C VAL A 2 19.34 8.25 6.10
N LEU A 3 19.90 7.57 5.09
CA LEU A 3 20.45 6.22 5.15
C LEU A 3 21.69 6.09 6.05
N LYS A 4 22.40 7.19 6.33
CA LYS A 4 23.67 7.13 7.08
C LYS A 4 23.50 7.31 8.59
N ASP A 5 22.49 8.08 9.03
CA ASP A 5 22.27 8.37 10.47
C ASP A 5 20.79 8.77 10.72
N PRO A 6 19.85 7.80 10.73
CA PRO A 6 18.44 8.07 10.92
C PRO A 6 18.10 8.35 12.39
N VAL A 7 17.31 9.40 12.63
CA VAL A 7 16.79 9.78 13.95
C VAL A 7 15.26 9.76 13.90
N SER A 8 14.65 9.02 14.82
CA SER A 8 13.21 9.04 15.02
C SER A 8 12.80 10.14 15.99
N THR A 9 11.75 10.88 15.65
CA THR A 9 11.05 11.75 16.59
C THR A 9 10.07 10.96 17.46
N SER A 10 9.69 11.51 18.61
CA SER A 10 8.71 10.92 19.54
C SER A 10 7.32 10.65 18.93
N CYS A 11 7.02 11.24 17.77
CA CYS A 11 5.82 10.98 17.00
C CYS A 11 5.99 9.96 15.86
N GLY A 12 7.13 9.28 15.76
CA GLY A 12 7.38 8.21 14.79
C GLY A 12 7.86 8.65 13.41
N HIS A 13 8.13 9.94 13.18
CA HIS A 13 8.70 10.43 11.92
C HIS A 13 10.23 10.37 11.92
N TRP A 14 10.80 10.00 10.77
CA TRP A 14 12.23 9.77 10.55
C TRP A 14 12.88 10.97 9.87
N PHE A 15 14.08 11.34 10.32
CA PHE A 15 14.90 12.38 9.71
C PHE A 15 16.37 11.96 9.69
N CYS A 16 17.18 12.53 8.79
CA CYS A 16 18.62 12.41 8.93
C CYS A 16 19.09 13.26 10.13
N ARG A 17 20.10 12.81 10.89
CA ARG A 17 20.60 13.55 12.06
C ARG A 17 20.98 14.99 11.74
N GLN A 18 21.70 15.21 10.63
CA GLN A 18 22.08 16.54 10.15
C GLN A 18 20.86 17.42 9.81
N CYS A 19 19.81 16.83 9.22
CA CYS A 19 18.57 17.51 8.86
C CYS A 19 17.80 17.95 10.12
N THR A 20 17.81 17.10 11.15
CA THR A 20 17.16 17.35 12.44
C THR A 20 17.89 18.44 13.21
N THR A 21 19.23 18.37 13.28
CA THR A 21 20.08 19.38 13.90
C THR A 21 19.93 20.73 13.19
N SER A 22 20.00 20.77 11.85
CA SER A 22 19.82 22.01 11.08
C SER A 22 18.46 22.66 11.32
N TYR A 23 17.38 21.89 11.46
CA TYR A 23 16.04 22.43 11.70
C TYR A 23 15.90 22.99 13.13
N TRP A 24 16.45 22.30 14.14
CA TRP A 24 16.39 22.76 15.53
C TRP A 24 17.39 23.89 15.83
N ASP A 25 18.50 24.00 15.10
CA ASP A 25 19.44 25.12 15.20
C ASP A 25 18.85 26.43 14.61
N GLN A 26 17.89 26.33 13.68
CA GLN A 26 17.13 27.46 13.15
C GLN A 26 15.92 27.84 14.03
N SER A 27 15.58 27.00 15.02
CA SER A 27 14.45 27.22 15.93
C SER A 27 14.91 27.98 17.19
N ALA A 28 14.31 29.12 17.49
CA ALA A 28 14.66 29.99 18.63
C ALA A 28 14.67 29.26 20.02
N PRO A 29 15.37 29.80 21.06
CA PRO A 29 15.97 29.05 22.18
C PRO A 29 15.00 28.60 23.29
N SER A 30 13.79 28.18 22.93
CA SER A 30 12.73 27.79 23.88
C SER A 30 12.77 26.33 24.33
N GLY A 31 13.88 25.61 24.09
CA GLY A 31 14.17 24.30 24.70
C GLY A 31 13.21 23.15 24.36
N LEU A 32 12.26 23.36 23.44
CA LEU A 32 11.22 22.40 23.07
C LEU A 32 11.22 22.19 21.57
N SER A 33 11.72 21.02 21.14
CA SER A 33 11.73 20.62 19.74
C SER A 33 10.36 20.13 19.27
N SER A 34 9.83 20.72 18.20
CA SER A 34 8.69 20.22 17.44
C SER A 34 9.15 19.35 16.27
N CYS A 35 8.36 18.32 15.95
CA CYS A 35 8.58 17.50 14.76
C CYS A 35 8.41 18.34 13.47
N PRO A 36 9.39 18.36 12.56
CA PRO A 36 9.30 19.10 11.29
C PRO A 36 8.12 18.66 10.40
N GLN A 37 7.71 17.39 10.49
CA GLN A 37 6.73 16.79 9.59
C GLN A 37 5.27 16.90 10.08
N CYS A 38 5.04 16.94 11.40
CA CYS A 38 3.66 16.98 11.93
C CYS A 38 3.45 18.01 13.05
N GLY A 39 4.43 18.85 13.36
CA GLY A 39 4.34 19.93 14.35
C GLY A 39 4.16 19.47 15.81
N LYS A 40 4.10 18.16 16.08
CA LYS A 40 3.91 17.64 17.45
C LYS A 40 5.13 18.01 18.30
N ARG A 41 4.87 18.66 19.45
CA ARG A 41 5.89 19.03 20.44
C ARG A 41 6.22 17.84 21.33
N SER A 42 7.51 17.66 21.61
CA SER A 42 8.00 16.70 22.60
C SER A 42 7.50 17.12 23.99
N ARG A 43 6.68 16.30 24.65
CA ARG A 43 6.31 16.51 26.07
C ARG A 43 7.41 15.96 26.96
N THR A 44 8.39 16.78 27.31
CA THR A 44 9.32 16.46 28.40
C THR A 44 8.58 16.66 29.73
N ARG A 45 8.15 15.57 30.38
CA ARG A 45 7.61 15.62 31.74
C ARG A 45 8.77 15.88 32.71
N SER A 46 8.97 17.14 33.06
CA SER A 46 9.77 17.56 34.21
C SER A 46 9.05 17.13 35.50
N GLY A 47 9.73 16.36 36.36
CA GLY A 47 9.19 15.99 37.68
C GLY A 47 9.97 14.89 38.40
N LEU A 48 10.95 15.32 39.21
CA LEU A 48 11.53 14.69 40.40
C LEU A 48 11.96 13.21 40.33
N GLN A 49 13.29 13.02 40.25
CA GLN A 49 13.97 11.82 40.74
C GLN A 49 13.76 11.72 42.26
N THR A 50 13.10 10.65 42.69
CA THR A 50 13.37 10.06 44.01
C THR A 50 13.86 8.64 43.76
N ALA A 51 15.04 8.36 44.27
CA ALA A 51 15.70 7.07 44.21
C ALA A 51 14.78 6.00 44.80
N ASN A 52 14.44 5.00 44.00
CA ASN A 52 14.22 3.64 44.47
C ASN A 52 14.78 2.70 43.41
N GLN A 53 15.92 2.09 43.74
CA GLN A 53 16.43 0.92 43.04
C GLN A 53 15.43 -0.23 43.25
N SER A 54 14.52 -0.40 42.31
CA SER A 54 13.88 -1.69 42.08
C SER A 54 14.59 -2.31 40.89
N SER A 55 15.34 -3.38 41.15
CA SER A 55 15.91 -4.26 40.13
C SER A 55 14.83 -4.76 39.17
N SER A 56 14.66 -4.08 38.04
CA SER A 56 13.84 -4.57 36.94
C SER A 56 14.65 -5.64 36.20
N GLY A 57 14.15 -6.88 36.20
CA GLY A 57 14.80 -7.98 35.49
C GLY A 57 14.89 -7.71 33.98
N PRO A 58 15.75 -8.45 33.24
CA PRO A 58 15.94 -8.29 31.79
C PRO A 58 14.63 -8.43 30.97
N ASP A 59 13.58 -9.00 31.56
CA ASP A 59 12.27 -9.20 30.94
C ASP A 59 11.40 -7.94 30.88
N VAL A 60 11.55 -7.02 31.84
CA VAL A 60 10.76 -5.77 31.90
C VAL A 60 11.15 -4.83 30.75
N GLY A 61 12.45 -4.72 30.46
CA GLY A 61 12.93 -3.89 29.34
C GLY A 61 12.56 -4.46 27.97
N LEU A 62 12.42 -5.77 27.84
CA LEU A 62 12.01 -6.40 26.57
C LEU A 62 10.54 -6.14 26.26
N GLN A 63 9.68 -6.17 27.28
CA GLN A 63 8.26 -5.86 27.14
C GLN A 63 8.04 -4.41 26.69
N GLU A 64 8.78 -3.45 27.25
CA GLU A 64 8.72 -2.04 26.83
C GLU A 64 9.05 -1.87 25.34
N VAL A 65 10.05 -2.59 24.84
CA VAL A 65 10.46 -2.55 23.42
C VAL A 65 9.39 -3.16 22.51
N LEU A 66 8.72 -4.23 22.95
CA LEU A 66 7.61 -4.83 22.20
C LEU A 66 6.40 -3.89 22.13
N GLU A 67 6.09 -3.18 23.22
CA GLU A 67 5.03 -2.16 23.21
C GLU A 67 5.40 -0.95 22.34
N GLU A 68 6.67 -0.49 22.35
CA GLU A 68 7.16 0.53 21.42
C GLU A 68 6.97 0.10 19.95
N HIS A 69 7.33 -1.15 19.63
CA HIS A 69 7.15 -1.73 18.28
C HIS A 69 5.67 -1.77 17.87
N ARG A 70 4.82 -2.22 18.78
CA ARG A 70 3.37 -2.31 18.58
C ARG A 70 2.74 -0.95 18.32
N LEU A 71 3.10 0.08 19.11
CA LEU A 71 2.65 1.46 18.91
C LEU A 71 3.14 2.03 17.56
N SER A 72 4.37 1.71 17.16
CA SER A 72 4.92 2.11 15.87
C SER A 72 4.12 1.51 14.71
N LEU A 73 3.86 0.20 14.75
CA LEU A 73 3.05 -0.49 13.73
C LEU A 73 1.60 0.01 13.70
N ARG A 74 0.99 0.24 14.86
CA ARG A 74 -0.34 0.86 14.94
C ARG A 74 -0.34 2.20 14.23
N SER A 75 0.59 3.10 14.56
CA SER A 75 0.70 4.42 13.91
C SER A 75 0.89 4.32 12.40
N ARG A 76 1.65 3.31 11.93
CA ARG A 76 1.89 3.05 10.50
C ARG A 76 0.62 2.54 9.77
N CYS A 77 -0.24 1.77 10.43
CA CYS A 77 -1.38 1.09 9.79
C CYS A 77 -2.75 1.75 10.09
N GLU A 78 -2.86 2.57 11.13
CA GLU A 78 -4.13 3.19 11.57
C GLU A 78 -4.70 4.15 10.52
N ARG A 79 -3.83 4.73 9.70
CA ARG A 79 -4.16 5.82 8.78
C ARG A 79 -3.75 5.49 7.36
N VAL A 80 -4.73 5.53 6.46
CA VAL A 80 -4.54 5.29 5.02
C VAL A 80 -4.97 6.49 4.20
N THR A 81 -4.40 6.59 3.00
CA THR A 81 -4.76 7.61 2.02
C THR A 81 -5.80 7.03 1.07
N GLU A 82 -6.99 7.63 1.02
CA GLU A 82 -8.01 7.36 0.01
C GLU A 82 -7.87 8.42 -1.09
N GLY A 83 -6.91 8.23 -1.99
CA GLY A 83 -6.70 9.10 -3.16
C GLY A 83 -5.95 10.42 -2.93
N SER A 84 -6.06 11.11 -1.80
CA SER A 84 -5.44 12.45 -1.66
C SER A 84 -4.24 12.50 -0.72
N ASP A 85 -3.06 12.93 -1.15
CA ASP A 85 -1.87 13.10 -0.29
C ASP A 85 -1.85 14.47 0.45
N GLU A 86 -3.00 15.04 0.81
CA GLU A 86 -3.00 16.32 1.56
C GLU A 86 -2.44 16.16 2.99
N PRO A 87 -1.72 17.17 3.52
CA PRO A 87 -1.33 17.22 4.93
C PRO A 87 -2.55 17.24 5.86
N GLY A 88 -3.08 16.06 6.20
CA GLY A 88 -4.27 15.90 7.05
C GLY A 88 -5.38 15.01 6.50
N SER A 89 -5.34 14.58 5.23
CA SER A 89 -6.39 13.75 4.59
C SER A 89 -6.39 12.27 4.99
N ARG A 90 -5.43 11.86 5.83
CA ARG A 90 -5.29 10.47 6.28
C ARG A 90 -6.51 10.03 7.08
N THR A 91 -7.31 9.15 6.48
CA THR A 91 -8.53 8.60 7.07
C THR A 91 -8.19 7.38 7.91
N LEU A 92 -8.94 7.20 9.01
CA LEU A 92 -8.79 6.02 9.87
C LEU A 92 -9.21 4.78 9.07
N LEU A 93 -8.33 3.77 8.99
CA LEU A 93 -8.60 2.54 8.25
C LEU A 93 -9.91 1.89 8.71
N ASN A 94 -10.12 1.80 10.03
CA ASN A 94 -11.32 1.22 10.62
C ASN A 94 -12.63 1.94 10.23
N ARG A 95 -12.58 3.21 9.79
CA ARG A 95 -13.76 3.96 9.35
C ARG A 95 -14.22 3.55 7.95
N ILE A 96 -13.27 3.22 7.07
CA ILE A 96 -13.54 2.95 5.65
C ILE A 96 -13.40 1.47 5.27
N TYR A 97 -12.79 0.66 6.15
CA TYR A 97 -12.57 -0.76 5.88
C TYR A 97 -13.90 -1.51 5.79
N THR A 98 -14.11 -2.15 4.65
CA THR A 98 -15.16 -3.13 4.41
C THR A 98 -14.48 -4.49 4.31
N GLU A 99 -14.99 -5.50 5.01
CA GLU A 99 -14.39 -6.83 5.01
C GLU A 99 -14.35 -7.39 3.58
N LEU A 100 -13.22 -7.98 3.19
CA LEU A 100 -13.03 -8.56 1.85
C LEU A 100 -13.45 -10.03 1.85
N TYR A 101 -13.95 -10.49 0.71
CA TYR A 101 -14.20 -11.90 0.48
C TYR A 101 -12.90 -12.62 0.13
N ILE A 102 -12.46 -13.51 1.02
CA ILE A 102 -11.23 -14.31 0.85
C ILE A 102 -11.63 -15.78 0.84
N THR A 103 -11.06 -16.55 -0.07
CA THR A 103 -11.26 -18.01 -0.17
C THR A 103 -9.94 -18.76 -0.07
N GLU A 104 -9.95 -19.98 0.45
CA GLU A 104 -8.80 -20.88 0.36
C GLU A 104 -8.71 -21.49 -1.05
N GLY A 105 -7.48 -21.66 -1.56
CA GLY A 105 -7.18 -22.12 -2.91
C GLY A 105 -7.00 -20.98 -3.92
N GLN A 106 -6.65 -21.37 -5.15
CA GLN A 106 -6.59 -20.49 -6.32
C GLN A 106 -7.62 -20.98 -7.33
N SER A 107 -8.38 -20.09 -7.95
CA SER A 107 -9.26 -20.50 -9.06
C SER A 107 -8.45 -20.89 -10.30
N GLU A 108 -8.92 -21.86 -11.09
CA GLU A 108 -8.17 -22.37 -12.27
C GLU A 108 -8.03 -21.32 -13.40
N GLU A 109 -8.70 -20.17 -13.28
CA GLU A 109 -8.92 -19.20 -14.37
C GLU A 109 -8.11 -17.88 -14.22
N VAL A 110 -7.28 -17.72 -13.18
CA VAL A 110 -6.60 -16.44 -12.86
C VAL A 110 -5.34 -16.14 -13.69
N ASN A 111 -5.15 -16.81 -14.82
CA ASN A 111 -3.93 -16.68 -15.62
C ASN A 111 -4.02 -15.60 -16.73
N THR A 112 -5.16 -14.90 -16.86
CA THR A 112 -5.32 -13.79 -17.82
C THR A 112 -4.93 -12.47 -17.17
N GLN A 113 -4.27 -11.55 -17.87
CA GLN A 113 -3.82 -10.27 -17.28
C GLN A 113 -4.96 -9.23 -17.15
N HIS A 114 -6.08 -9.42 -17.85
CA HIS A 114 -7.13 -8.42 -17.94
C HIS A 114 -8.22 -8.60 -16.87
N GLU A 115 -8.25 -7.69 -15.89
CA GLU A 115 -9.08 -7.81 -14.69
C GLU A 115 -10.58 -7.80 -14.97
N VAL A 116 -11.00 -7.03 -15.98
CA VAL A 116 -12.41 -6.97 -16.39
C VAL A 116 -12.86 -8.33 -16.95
N GLU A 117 -11.99 -9.01 -17.69
CA GLU A 117 -12.30 -10.33 -18.26
C GLU A 117 -12.38 -11.39 -17.16
N GLN A 118 -11.50 -11.30 -16.15
CA GLN A 118 -11.57 -12.16 -14.96
C GLN A 118 -12.87 -11.96 -14.17
N LEU A 119 -13.29 -10.71 -13.95
CA LEU A 119 -14.53 -10.41 -13.23
C LEU A 119 -15.77 -10.89 -13.99
N GLU A 120 -15.81 -10.69 -15.31
CA GLU A 120 -16.89 -11.19 -16.15
C GLU A 120 -16.97 -12.72 -16.17
N THR A 121 -15.83 -13.40 -16.17
CA THR A 121 -15.74 -14.87 -16.18
C THR A 121 -16.13 -15.46 -14.82
N THR A 122 -15.61 -14.89 -13.73
CA THR A 122 -15.96 -15.27 -12.34
C THR A 122 -17.45 -15.10 -12.06
N SER A 123 -18.10 -14.07 -12.62
CA SER A 123 -19.55 -13.87 -12.47
C SER A 123 -20.40 -14.99 -13.10
N LYS A 124 -19.86 -15.72 -14.10
CA LYS A 124 -20.53 -16.80 -14.83
C LYS A 124 -20.30 -18.17 -14.16
N THR A 125 -19.16 -18.38 -13.50
CA THR A 125 -18.74 -19.69 -12.96
C THR A 125 -19.10 -19.86 -11.48
N LYS A 126 -20.39 -20.10 -11.17
CA LYS A 126 -20.88 -20.22 -9.77
C LYS A 126 -20.47 -21.48 -8.98
N ARG A 127 -19.59 -22.37 -9.46
CA ARG A 127 -19.57 -23.78 -8.97
C ARG A 127 -18.25 -24.40 -8.48
N LEU A 128 -17.11 -23.71 -8.47
CA LEU A 128 -15.83 -24.34 -8.10
C LEU A 128 -14.95 -23.46 -7.20
N HIS A 129 -15.49 -22.92 -6.11
CA HIS A 129 -14.73 -21.98 -5.27
C HIS A 129 -14.54 -22.53 -3.85
N GLY A 130 -13.29 -22.48 -3.38
CA GLY A 130 -12.88 -22.99 -2.09
C GLY A 130 -13.56 -22.27 -0.92
N ALA A 131 -13.47 -22.87 0.27
CA ALA A 131 -14.17 -22.39 1.45
C ALA A 131 -13.79 -20.93 1.77
N PRO A 132 -14.76 -20.07 2.12
CA PRO A 132 -14.46 -18.73 2.59
C PRO A 132 -13.63 -18.81 3.87
N ILE A 133 -12.63 -17.94 3.98
CA ILE A 133 -11.71 -17.87 5.12
C ILE A 133 -11.61 -16.44 5.60
N ARG A 134 -11.62 -16.23 6.91
CA ARG A 134 -11.38 -14.89 7.48
C ARG A 134 -9.88 -14.61 7.44
N CYS A 135 -9.52 -13.36 7.18
CA CYS A 135 -8.12 -12.93 7.12
C CYS A 135 -7.32 -13.28 8.40
N GLN A 136 -7.97 -13.26 9.56
CA GLN A 136 -7.37 -13.57 10.87
C GLN A 136 -7.09 -15.07 11.05
N ASP A 137 -7.73 -15.91 10.24
CA ASP A 137 -7.69 -17.38 10.34
C ASP A 137 -6.77 -18.01 9.28
N ILE A 138 -6.07 -17.22 8.47
CA ILE A 138 -5.24 -17.72 7.35
C ILE A 138 -4.12 -18.68 7.78
N PHE A 139 -3.67 -18.63 9.03
CA PHE A 139 -2.69 -19.56 9.61
C PHE A 139 -3.32 -20.67 10.47
N LYS A 140 -4.63 -20.65 10.69
CA LYS A 140 -5.33 -21.69 11.46
C LYS A 140 -5.64 -22.86 10.53
N ALA A 141 -5.28 -24.07 10.95
CA ALA A 141 -5.63 -25.28 10.24
C ALA A 141 -7.16 -25.45 10.22
N LEU A 142 -7.72 -25.84 9.08
CA LEU A 142 -9.11 -26.29 9.03
C LEU A 142 -9.25 -27.63 9.78
N PRO A 143 -10.45 -27.97 10.32
CA PRO A 143 -10.66 -29.20 11.08
C PRO A 143 -10.21 -30.48 10.36
N GLU A 144 -10.17 -30.45 9.03
CA GLU A 144 -9.84 -31.60 8.16
C GLU A 144 -8.35 -31.61 7.73
N GLN A 145 -7.60 -30.53 7.94
CA GLN A 145 -6.20 -30.40 7.51
C GLN A 145 -5.23 -30.82 8.62
N HIS A 146 -4.31 -31.75 8.29
CA HIS A 146 -3.23 -32.19 9.18
C HIS A 146 -1.92 -31.52 8.73
N GLY A 147 -1.39 -30.58 9.53
CA GLY A 147 -0.10 -29.93 9.28
C GLY A 147 -0.04 -28.49 9.77
N ALA A 148 1.15 -28.05 10.20
CA ALA A 148 1.36 -26.66 10.58
C ALA A 148 1.43 -25.77 9.33
N ILE A 149 0.64 -24.71 9.31
CA ILE A 149 0.62 -23.75 8.20
C ILE A 149 1.65 -22.67 8.51
N ARG A 150 2.79 -22.74 7.82
CA ARG A 150 3.89 -21.78 8.01
C ARG A 150 3.89 -20.67 6.97
N VAL A 151 3.68 -21.01 5.71
CA VAL A 151 3.79 -20.08 4.57
C VAL A 151 2.44 -19.98 3.87
N VAL A 152 1.86 -18.78 3.90
CA VAL A 152 0.61 -18.44 3.21
C VAL A 152 0.93 -17.52 2.04
N LEU A 153 0.48 -17.88 0.84
CA LEU A 153 0.50 -17.02 -0.35
C LEU A 153 -0.92 -16.54 -0.65
N THR A 154 -1.15 -15.24 -0.60
CA THR A 154 -2.43 -14.62 -0.91
C THR A 154 -2.38 -13.95 -2.27
N ASN A 155 -3.16 -14.48 -3.20
CA ASN A 155 -3.33 -13.98 -4.54
C ASN A 155 -4.54 -13.05 -4.63
N GLY A 156 -4.59 -12.27 -5.71
CA GLY A 156 -5.75 -11.46 -6.08
C GLY A 156 -5.38 -10.46 -7.15
N VAL A 157 -6.35 -10.02 -7.95
CA VAL A 157 -6.15 -8.99 -8.98
C VAL A 157 -5.70 -7.66 -8.39
N ALA A 158 -5.22 -6.73 -9.22
CA ALA A 158 -4.88 -5.41 -8.71
C ALA A 158 -6.15 -4.71 -8.17
N GLY A 159 -5.97 -3.82 -7.20
CA GLY A 159 -7.09 -3.14 -6.56
C GLY A 159 -8.02 -4.02 -5.69
N ALA A 160 -7.83 -5.35 -5.65
CA ALA A 160 -8.69 -6.28 -4.90
C ALA A 160 -8.69 -6.05 -3.37
N GLY A 161 -7.71 -5.31 -2.85
CA GLY A 161 -7.61 -4.95 -1.43
C GLY A 161 -6.60 -5.77 -0.62
N LYS A 162 -5.69 -6.52 -1.27
CA LYS A 162 -4.63 -7.32 -0.61
C LYS A 162 -3.86 -6.53 0.46
N THR A 163 -3.31 -5.37 0.09
CA THR A 163 -2.61 -4.47 1.02
C THR A 163 -3.52 -3.97 2.14
N PHE A 164 -4.80 -3.66 1.85
CA PHE A 164 -5.75 -3.23 2.87
C PHE A 164 -6.03 -4.34 3.90
N SER A 165 -6.10 -5.62 3.47
CA SER A 165 -6.19 -6.75 4.40
C SER A 165 -4.95 -6.88 5.28
N VAL A 166 -3.75 -6.72 4.71
CA VAL A 166 -2.49 -6.73 5.47
C VAL A 166 -2.45 -5.60 6.51
N LEU A 167 -2.82 -4.38 6.10
CA LEU A 167 -2.88 -3.22 6.99
C LEU A 167 -3.90 -3.43 8.11
N LYS A 168 -5.08 -3.96 7.78
CA LYS A 168 -6.14 -4.23 8.77
C LYS A 168 -5.71 -5.31 9.76
N PHE A 169 -5.16 -6.42 9.28
CA PHE A 169 -4.62 -7.49 10.12
C PHE A 169 -3.55 -6.96 11.08
N THR A 170 -2.61 -6.17 10.55
CA THR A 170 -1.52 -5.59 11.35
C THR A 170 -2.05 -4.61 12.40
N LEU A 171 -3.04 -3.80 12.04
CA LEU A 171 -3.70 -2.88 12.96
C LEU A 171 -4.44 -3.63 14.07
N ASP A 172 -5.21 -4.67 13.76
CA ASP A 172 -5.95 -5.47 14.75
C ASP A 172 -5.01 -6.18 15.73
N TRP A 173 -3.91 -6.73 15.23
CA TRP A 173 -2.85 -7.29 16.07
C TRP A 173 -2.24 -6.20 16.97
N ALA A 174 -1.91 -5.04 16.41
CA ALA A 174 -1.31 -3.94 17.15
C ALA A 174 -2.28 -3.30 18.17
N GLU A 175 -3.59 -3.41 17.98
CA GLU A 175 -4.61 -2.95 18.95
C GLU A 175 -4.97 -4.02 19.98
N GLY A 176 -4.56 -5.28 19.77
CA GLY A 176 -4.81 -6.37 20.72
C GLY A 176 -6.11 -7.10 20.54
N LEU A 177 -6.71 -6.92 19.37
CA LEU A 177 -8.01 -7.49 19.04
C LEU A 177 -7.85 -8.95 18.63
N GLU A 178 -6.82 -9.27 17.84
CA GLU A 178 -6.70 -10.56 17.16
C GLU A 178 -5.25 -11.06 17.09
N ASN A 179 -5.07 -12.37 16.86
CA ASN A 179 -3.77 -13.04 16.61
C ASN A 179 -2.68 -12.76 17.68
N GLN A 180 -3.07 -12.57 18.94
CA GLN A 180 -2.14 -12.31 20.05
C GLN A 180 -1.30 -13.54 20.46
N ASP A 181 -1.52 -14.69 19.82
CA ASP A 181 -0.62 -15.85 19.90
C ASP A 181 0.72 -15.62 19.16
N VAL A 182 0.77 -14.63 18.25
CA VAL A 182 1.99 -14.17 17.58
C VAL A 182 2.65 -13.08 18.43
N HIS A 183 3.94 -13.28 18.76
CA HIS A 183 4.69 -12.37 19.62
C HIS A 183 5.02 -11.06 18.92
N VAL A 184 5.32 -11.11 17.62
CA VAL A 184 5.75 -9.95 16.81
C VAL A 184 5.26 -10.12 15.38
N VAL A 185 4.61 -9.08 14.86
CA VAL A 185 4.33 -8.92 13.42
C VAL A 185 5.39 -8.01 12.78
N LEU A 186 5.85 -8.38 11.59
CA LEU A 186 6.87 -7.68 10.81
C LEU A 186 6.35 -7.47 9.39
N LEU A 187 5.84 -6.27 9.11
CA LEU A 187 5.33 -5.86 7.79
C LEU A 187 6.46 -5.26 6.93
N LEU A 188 6.85 -5.95 5.88
CA LEU A 188 7.89 -5.55 4.95
C LEU A 188 7.28 -5.50 3.54
N SER A 189 7.17 -4.31 2.95
CA SER A 189 6.73 -4.21 1.55
C SER A 189 7.90 -4.48 0.60
N PHE A 190 7.64 -5.15 -0.52
CA PHE A 190 8.67 -5.33 -1.56
C PHE A 190 9.14 -4.00 -2.14
N ARG A 191 8.26 -2.99 -2.20
CA ARG A 191 8.62 -1.61 -2.57
C ARG A 191 9.73 -1.04 -1.70
N GLU A 192 9.63 -1.18 -0.38
CA GLU A 192 10.66 -0.71 0.55
C GLU A 192 11.92 -1.59 0.49
N LEU A 193 11.77 -2.91 0.32
CA LEU A 193 12.91 -3.82 0.18
C LEU A 193 13.74 -3.54 -1.08
N ASN A 194 13.11 -3.12 -2.17
CA ASN A 194 13.80 -2.72 -3.40
C ASN A 194 14.79 -1.57 -3.18
N LEU A 195 14.56 -0.70 -2.18
CA LEU A 195 15.40 0.48 -1.92
C LEU A 195 16.77 0.12 -1.31
N ILE A 196 16.90 -1.09 -0.75
CA ILE A 196 18.12 -1.60 -0.14
C ILE A 196 18.61 -2.89 -0.82
N ARG A 197 18.12 -3.19 -2.03
CA ARG A 197 18.40 -4.45 -2.74
C ARG A 197 19.88 -4.69 -3.01
N ASP A 198 20.64 -3.61 -3.19
CA ASP A 198 22.06 -3.62 -3.52
C ASP A 198 22.96 -3.66 -2.27
N GLU A 199 22.34 -3.64 -1.07
CA GLU A 199 23.04 -3.74 0.20
C GLU A 199 23.04 -5.17 0.74
N GLN A 200 24.05 -5.51 1.54
CA GLN A 200 24.07 -6.76 2.30
C GLN A 200 23.69 -6.52 3.75
N HIS A 201 22.82 -7.38 4.27
CA HIS A 201 22.29 -7.32 5.62
C HIS A 201 22.30 -8.72 6.24
N SER A 202 22.38 -8.81 7.56
CA SER A 202 21.84 -9.99 8.24
C SER A 202 20.35 -9.76 8.50
N LEU A 203 19.59 -10.80 8.84
CA LEU A 203 18.18 -10.60 9.19
C LEU A 203 18.03 -9.63 10.37
N LEU A 204 18.91 -9.72 11.37
CA LEU A 204 18.89 -8.79 12.50
C LEU A 204 19.16 -7.34 12.05
N THR A 205 20.15 -7.10 11.18
CA THR A 205 20.41 -5.73 10.72
C THR A 205 19.30 -5.22 9.81
N LEU A 206 18.74 -6.08 8.95
CA LEU A 206 17.58 -5.78 8.14
C LEU A 206 16.41 -5.31 9.01
N LEU A 207 16.07 -6.08 10.04
CA LEU A 207 14.99 -5.71 10.96
C LEU A 207 15.27 -4.41 11.70
N ARG A 208 16.53 -4.11 12.04
CA ARG A 208 16.91 -2.82 12.68
C ARG A 208 16.81 -1.63 11.73
N VAL A 209 16.95 -1.83 10.43
CA VAL A 209 16.71 -0.78 9.42
C VAL A 209 15.22 -0.46 9.33
N PHE A 210 14.37 -1.50 9.28
CA PHE A 210 12.92 -1.32 9.15
C PHE A 210 12.21 -0.97 10.47
N TYR A 211 12.76 -1.42 11.61
CA TYR A 211 12.18 -1.28 12.93
C TYR A 211 13.27 -0.94 13.95
N PRO A 212 13.60 0.34 14.14
CA PRO A 212 14.72 0.70 15.02
C PRO A 212 14.53 0.37 16.50
N THR A 213 13.30 0.07 16.94
CA THR A 213 13.03 -0.58 18.23
C THR A 213 13.83 -1.89 18.40
N PHE A 214 14.13 -2.60 17.32
CA PHE A 214 14.93 -3.83 17.30
C PHE A 214 16.42 -3.61 17.59
N GLN A 215 16.90 -2.37 17.70
CA GLN A 215 18.26 -2.11 18.16
C GLN A 215 18.48 -2.62 19.58
N LYS A 216 17.42 -2.60 20.40
CA LYS A 216 17.44 -3.06 21.80
C LYS A 216 17.20 -4.56 21.95
N ILE A 217 16.88 -5.27 20.87
CA ILE A 217 16.52 -6.70 20.89
C ILE A 217 17.76 -7.55 20.62
N PRO A 218 18.10 -8.51 21.52
CA PRO A 218 19.14 -9.50 21.29
C PRO A 218 18.78 -10.48 20.18
N ALA A 219 19.78 -10.98 19.45
CA ALA A 219 19.60 -11.88 18.31
C ALA A 219 18.87 -13.18 18.70
N GLU A 220 19.19 -13.70 19.88
CA GLU A 220 18.72 -14.98 20.40
C GLU A 220 17.20 -14.99 20.62
N LYS A 221 16.61 -13.82 20.90
CA LYS A 221 15.17 -13.69 21.10
C LYS A 221 14.37 -13.93 19.81
N LEU A 222 14.95 -13.61 18.66
CA LEU A 222 14.28 -13.82 17.36
C LEU A 222 14.05 -15.30 17.06
N ALA A 223 14.91 -16.20 17.56
CA ALA A 223 14.76 -17.64 17.38
C ALA A 223 13.70 -18.27 18.31
N VAL A 224 13.40 -17.61 19.43
CA VAL A 224 12.46 -18.11 20.45
C VAL A 224 11.03 -17.62 20.19
N TRP A 225 10.88 -16.39 19.70
CA TRP A 225 9.57 -15.79 19.47
C TRP A 225 8.83 -16.41 18.29
N LYS A 226 7.51 -16.50 18.42
CA LYS A 226 6.61 -16.74 17.28
C LYS A 226 6.48 -15.45 16.48
N LEU A 227 7.32 -15.33 15.45
CA LEU A 227 7.36 -14.18 14.54
C LEU A 227 6.44 -14.42 13.35
N LEU A 228 5.77 -13.36 12.88
CA LEU A 228 5.05 -13.34 11.61
C LEU A 228 5.68 -12.29 10.69
N PHE A 229 6.24 -12.75 9.58
CA PHE A 229 6.71 -11.89 8.50
C PHE A 229 5.61 -11.75 7.46
N ILE A 230 5.21 -10.51 7.18
CA ILE A 230 4.27 -10.18 6.11
C ILE A 230 5.06 -9.48 5.00
N PHE A 231 5.16 -10.12 3.84
CA PHE A 231 5.76 -9.59 2.63
C PHE A 231 4.66 -9.12 1.68
N ASP A 232 4.42 -7.81 1.66
CA ASP A 232 3.35 -7.22 0.85
C ASP A 232 3.86 -6.80 -0.53
N GLY A 233 3.13 -7.19 -1.58
CA GLY A 233 3.35 -6.73 -2.96
C GLY A 233 4.48 -7.44 -3.71
N LEU A 234 4.53 -8.78 -3.72
CA LEU A 234 5.56 -9.53 -4.47
C LEU A 234 5.64 -9.15 -5.95
N ASP A 235 4.51 -8.78 -6.57
CA ASP A 235 4.46 -8.31 -7.95
C ASP A 235 5.17 -6.96 -8.19
N GLU A 236 5.59 -6.28 -7.14
CA GLU A 236 6.37 -5.04 -7.16
C GLU A 236 7.84 -5.28 -6.83
N SER A 237 8.22 -6.55 -6.61
CA SER A 237 9.60 -6.94 -6.33
C SER A 237 10.50 -6.73 -7.55
N ARG A 238 11.65 -6.08 -7.33
CA ARG A 238 12.79 -6.06 -8.26
C ARG A 238 13.90 -7.01 -7.82
N LEU A 239 13.63 -7.86 -6.82
CA LEU A 239 14.55 -8.86 -6.30
C LEU A 239 14.40 -10.16 -7.10
N SER A 240 15.52 -10.74 -7.51
CA SER A 240 15.53 -12.06 -8.14
C SER A 240 15.55 -13.14 -7.07
N LEU A 241 14.37 -13.68 -6.73
CA LEU A 241 14.23 -14.72 -5.72
C LEU A 241 14.60 -16.09 -6.30
N ASP A 242 15.89 -16.45 -6.19
CA ASP A 242 16.38 -17.75 -6.64
C ASP A 242 16.21 -18.83 -5.56
N PHE A 243 15.19 -19.67 -5.72
CA PHE A 243 14.93 -20.81 -4.83
C PHE A 243 15.74 -22.07 -5.18
N SER A 244 16.45 -22.08 -6.30
CA SER A 244 17.29 -23.18 -6.77
C SER A 244 18.73 -23.11 -6.24
N SER A 245 19.20 -21.91 -5.89
CA SER A 245 20.53 -21.69 -5.33
C SER A 245 20.75 -22.44 -4.00
N SER A 246 21.99 -22.92 -3.81
CA SER A 246 22.47 -23.49 -2.55
C SER A 246 22.96 -22.44 -1.54
N GLN A 247 23.02 -21.16 -1.92
CA GLN A 247 23.48 -20.08 -1.07
C GLN A 247 22.37 -19.63 -0.10
N LEU A 248 22.05 -20.47 0.88
CA LEU A 248 21.07 -20.17 1.92
C LEU A 248 21.78 -19.82 3.24
N VAL A 249 21.11 -19.03 4.07
CA VAL A 249 21.58 -18.69 5.42
C VAL A 249 20.65 -19.29 6.47
N SER A 250 21.19 -19.66 7.63
CA SER A 250 20.42 -20.18 8.76
C SER A 250 20.48 -19.29 9.99
N GLU A 251 21.53 -18.48 10.12
CA GLU A 251 21.76 -17.63 11.29
C GLU A 251 21.24 -16.20 11.08
N VAL A 252 20.55 -15.66 12.08
CA VAL A 252 19.98 -14.30 12.03
C VAL A 252 21.04 -13.19 11.98
N THR A 253 22.29 -13.51 12.32
CA THR A 253 23.44 -12.60 12.32
C THR A 253 24.31 -12.72 11.06
N GLN A 254 24.12 -13.76 10.25
CA GLN A 254 24.86 -13.97 9.01
C GLN A 254 24.42 -12.94 7.95
N ARG A 255 25.38 -12.18 7.42
CA ARG A 255 25.11 -11.19 6.36
C ARG A 255 24.99 -11.88 5.00
N SER A 256 24.03 -11.43 4.21
CA SER A 256 23.84 -11.83 2.81
C SER A 256 23.06 -10.76 2.05
N SER A 257 22.78 -10.99 0.78
CA SER A 257 21.87 -10.16 0.00
C SER A 257 20.42 -10.29 0.50
N VAL A 258 19.60 -9.26 0.29
CA VAL A 258 18.19 -9.27 0.70
C VAL A 258 17.43 -10.46 0.10
N GLN A 259 17.65 -10.76 -1.19
CA GLN A 259 17.03 -11.92 -1.86
C GLN A 259 17.39 -13.27 -1.22
N VAL A 260 18.63 -13.45 -0.75
CA VAL A 260 19.04 -14.67 -0.04
C VAL A 260 18.40 -14.76 1.35
N LEU A 261 18.28 -13.64 2.07
CA LEU A 261 17.58 -13.62 3.36
C LEU A 261 16.10 -14.02 3.20
N LEU A 262 15.41 -13.46 2.21
CA LEU A 262 13.99 -13.73 1.95
C LEU A 262 13.77 -15.19 1.52
N THR A 263 14.55 -15.69 0.57
CA THR A 263 14.45 -17.10 0.12
C THR A 263 14.77 -18.07 1.26
N SER A 264 15.78 -17.80 2.09
CA SER A 264 16.11 -18.61 3.25
C SER A 264 14.99 -18.62 4.31
N LEU A 265 14.34 -17.49 4.53
CA LEU A 265 13.19 -17.39 5.43
C LEU A 265 11.96 -18.11 4.86
N ILE A 266 11.66 -17.97 3.57
CA ILE A 266 10.52 -18.63 2.93
C ILE A 266 10.71 -20.15 2.92
N LYS A 267 11.90 -20.66 2.58
CA LYS A 267 12.24 -22.09 2.63
C LYS A 267 12.33 -22.66 4.05
N GLY A 268 12.43 -21.79 5.06
CA GLY A 268 12.51 -22.18 6.47
C GLY A 268 13.90 -22.56 6.95
N ASN A 269 14.94 -22.28 6.18
CA ASN A 269 16.34 -22.41 6.62
C ASN A 269 16.68 -21.38 7.70
N LEU A 270 16.14 -20.16 7.54
CA LEU A 270 16.24 -19.06 8.49
C LEU A 270 14.94 -18.95 9.27
N LEU A 271 15.01 -18.98 10.60
CA LEU A 271 13.85 -18.96 11.50
C LEU A 271 12.75 -19.99 11.10
N PRO A 272 13.01 -21.30 11.28
CA PRO A 272 12.09 -22.35 10.84
C PRO A 272 10.69 -22.24 11.45
N SER A 273 10.55 -21.70 12.66
CA SER A 273 9.27 -21.53 13.37
C SER A 273 8.51 -20.26 12.99
N ALA A 274 9.10 -19.36 12.21
CA ALA A 274 8.44 -18.10 11.82
C ALA A 274 7.34 -18.35 10.79
N LEU A 275 6.21 -17.66 10.97
CA LEU A 275 5.13 -17.60 10.00
C LEU A 275 5.49 -16.60 8.89
N VAL A 276 5.09 -16.90 7.66
CA VAL A 276 5.33 -16.07 6.49
C VAL A 276 4.03 -15.89 5.72
N TRP A 277 3.60 -14.65 5.53
CA TRP A 277 2.47 -14.27 4.70
C TRP A 277 2.97 -13.44 3.53
N ILE A 278 2.71 -13.87 2.30
CA ILE A 278 3.11 -13.16 1.08
C ILE A 278 1.84 -12.74 0.34
N THR A 279 1.73 -11.50 -0.10
CA THR A 279 0.68 -11.06 -1.02
C THR A 279 1.25 -10.86 -2.42
N SER A 280 0.48 -11.23 -3.45
CA SER A 280 0.93 -11.09 -4.83
C SER A 280 -0.24 -10.98 -5.82
N ARG A 281 0.03 -10.41 -6.99
CA ARG A 281 -0.77 -10.69 -8.19
C ARG A 281 -0.47 -12.09 -8.72
N PRO A 282 -1.47 -12.79 -9.30
CA PRO A 282 -1.32 -14.14 -9.84
C PRO A 282 -0.10 -14.34 -10.76
N ALA A 283 0.18 -13.37 -11.63
CA ALA A 283 1.31 -13.44 -12.56
C ALA A 283 2.68 -13.50 -11.87
N ALA A 284 2.84 -12.85 -10.71
CA ALA A 284 4.08 -12.83 -9.95
C ALA A 284 4.15 -13.91 -8.86
N ALA A 285 3.00 -14.51 -8.49
CA ALA A 285 2.91 -15.59 -7.51
C ALA A 285 3.81 -16.79 -7.87
N ASN A 286 3.98 -17.05 -9.17
CA ASN A 286 4.83 -18.13 -9.70
C ASN A 286 6.33 -17.97 -9.38
N GLN A 287 6.77 -16.80 -8.91
CA GLN A 287 8.14 -16.63 -8.39
C GLN A 287 8.39 -17.46 -7.13
N ILE A 288 7.34 -17.83 -6.39
CA ILE A 288 7.44 -18.68 -5.20
C ILE A 288 7.11 -20.13 -5.60
N PRO A 289 8.03 -21.09 -5.44
CA PRO A 289 7.75 -22.48 -5.75
C PRO A 289 6.58 -23.02 -4.92
N PRO A 290 5.65 -23.80 -5.51
CA PRO A 290 4.54 -24.40 -4.78
C PRO A 290 4.98 -25.25 -3.58
N SER A 291 6.16 -25.88 -3.66
CA SER A 291 6.75 -26.67 -2.56
C SER A 291 7.10 -25.86 -1.32
N CYS A 292 7.21 -24.53 -1.43
CA CYS A 292 7.47 -23.63 -0.29
C CYS A 292 6.18 -23.11 0.36
N VAL A 293 5.03 -23.27 -0.29
CA VAL A 293 3.74 -22.70 0.14
C VAL A 293 2.90 -23.78 0.80
N HIS A 294 2.42 -23.51 2.01
CA HIS A 294 1.57 -24.45 2.76
C HIS A 294 0.08 -24.21 2.50
N ARG A 295 -0.29 -22.96 2.24
CA ARG A 295 -1.67 -22.56 1.93
C ARG A 295 -1.67 -21.43 0.90
N VAL A 296 -2.56 -21.55 -0.08
CA VAL A 296 -2.87 -20.49 -1.02
C VAL A 296 -4.24 -19.92 -0.66
N THR A 297 -4.39 -18.61 -0.69
CA THR A 297 -5.67 -17.92 -0.52
C THR A 297 -5.86 -16.90 -1.63
N GLU A 298 -7.11 -16.52 -1.90
CA GLU A 298 -7.47 -15.57 -2.95
C GLU A 298 -8.35 -14.47 -2.37
N VAL A 299 -7.91 -13.21 -2.50
CA VAL A 299 -8.71 -12.02 -2.21
C VAL A 299 -9.52 -11.70 -3.46
N ARG A 300 -10.84 -11.86 -3.37
CA ARG A 300 -11.77 -11.69 -4.49
C ARG A 300 -12.41 -10.30 -4.54
N GLY A 301 -12.13 -9.45 -3.57
CA GLY A 301 -12.76 -8.15 -3.42
C GLY A 301 -14.09 -8.24 -2.66
N PHE A 302 -15.15 -7.64 -3.20
CA PHE A 302 -16.46 -7.50 -2.57
C PHE A 302 -17.53 -8.42 -3.18
N THR A 303 -18.25 -9.11 -2.30
CA THR A 303 -19.58 -9.66 -2.57
C THR A 303 -20.60 -8.53 -2.76
N ASP A 304 -21.78 -8.84 -3.33
CA ASP A 304 -22.82 -7.83 -3.53
C ASP A 304 -23.25 -7.13 -2.23
N ALA A 305 -23.31 -7.85 -1.11
CA ALA A 305 -23.59 -7.24 0.19
C ALA A 305 -22.48 -6.28 0.64
N GLN A 306 -21.20 -6.67 0.45
CA GLN A 306 -20.05 -5.83 0.78
C GLN A 306 -19.95 -4.59 -0.12
N LYS A 307 -20.35 -4.68 -1.40
CA LYS A 307 -20.43 -3.51 -2.29
C LYS A 307 -21.37 -2.45 -1.70
N GLU A 308 -22.56 -2.86 -1.28
CA GLU A 308 -23.52 -1.92 -0.71
C GLU A 308 -23.05 -1.37 0.64
N ASP A 309 -22.45 -2.20 1.50
CA ASP A 309 -21.87 -1.76 2.78
C ASP A 309 -20.80 -0.68 2.56
N TYR A 310 -19.91 -0.88 1.57
CA TYR A 310 -18.91 0.12 1.20
C TYR A 310 -19.56 1.48 0.86
N PHE A 311 -20.54 1.51 -0.04
CA PHE A 311 -21.17 2.78 -0.46
C PHE A 311 -21.99 3.43 0.66
N ARG A 312 -22.67 2.64 1.50
CA ARG A 312 -23.38 3.17 2.67
C ARG A 312 -22.43 3.77 3.70
N ARG A 313 -21.27 3.16 3.93
CA ARG A 313 -20.25 3.70 4.84
C ARG A 313 -19.58 4.96 4.29
N ARG A 314 -19.36 5.01 2.97
CA ARG A 314 -18.65 6.10 2.30
C ARG A 314 -19.47 7.40 2.23
N PHE A 315 -20.79 7.30 2.16
CA PHE A 315 -21.68 8.45 2.04
C PHE A 315 -22.64 8.53 3.23
N SER A 316 -22.56 9.60 4.02
CA SER A 316 -23.47 9.82 5.16
C SER A 316 -24.89 10.17 4.74
N ASP A 317 -25.08 10.62 3.50
CA ASP A 317 -26.39 10.92 2.91
C ASP A 317 -27.03 9.62 2.39
N GLU A 318 -28.11 9.20 3.04
CA GLU A 318 -28.85 7.98 2.70
C GLU A 318 -29.52 8.04 1.33
N GLU A 319 -29.97 9.21 0.88
CA GLU A 319 -30.59 9.37 -0.44
C GLU A 319 -29.53 9.29 -1.54
N LEU A 320 -28.40 9.98 -1.36
CA LEU A 320 -27.27 9.93 -2.29
C LEU A 320 -26.72 8.50 -2.40
N SER A 321 -26.46 7.85 -1.26
CA SER A 321 -25.95 6.46 -1.24
C SER A 321 -26.92 5.49 -1.90
N SER A 322 -28.22 5.60 -1.62
CA SER A 322 -29.26 4.76 -2.24
C SER A 322 -29.32 4.95 -3.76
N ARG A 323 -29.19 6.20 -4.22
CA ARG A 323 -29.21 6.53 -5.65
C ARG A 323 -27.98 6.00 -6.39
N ILE A 324 -26.80 6.08 -5.76
CA ILE A 324 -25.55 5.50 -6.26
C ILE A 324 -25.66 3.97 -6.34
N ILE A 325 -26.09 3.31 -5.26
CA ILE A 325 -26.26 1.85 -5.23
C ILE A 325 -27.27 1.41 -6.30
N SER A 326 -28.37 2.14 -6.46
CA SER A 326 -29.36 1.86 -7.49
C SER A 326 -28.78 1.95 -8.90
N HIS A 327 -27.98 2.99 -9.20
CA HIS A 327 -27.34 3.14 -10.51
C HIS A 327 -26.32 2.03 -10.79
N ILE A 328 -25.52 1.66 -9.78
CA ILE A 328 -24.57 0.55 -9.93
C ILE A 328 -25.30 -0.76 -10.20
N LYS A 329 -26.43 -1.03 -9.53
CA LYS A 329 -27.23 -2.24 -9.76
C LYS A 329 -27.88 -2.29 -11.15
N THR A 330 -28.27 -1.14 -11.70
CA THR A 330 -28.89 -1.10 -13.05
C THR A 330 -27.85 -1.15 -14.16
N SER A 331 -26.61 -0.71 -13.92
CA SER A 331 -25.50 -0.82 -14.86
C SER A 331 -24.72 -2.12 -14.66
N ARG A 332 -24.89 -3.08 -15.58
CA ARG A 332 -24.17 -4.36 -15.54
C ARG A 332 -22.65 -4.17 -15.44
N SER A 333 -22.06 -3.25 -16.21
CA SER A 333 -20.62 -3.02 -16.22
C SER A 333 -20.14 -2.51 -14.85
N LEU A 334 -20.79 -1.47 -14.31
CA LEU A 334 -20.44 -0.93 -12.99
C LEU A 334 -20.61 -1.97 -11.88
N HIS A 335 -21.68 -2.77 -11.93
CA HIS A 335 -21.94 -3.82 -10.96
C HIS A 335 -20.83 -4.88 -10.90
N ILE A 336 -20.33 -5.30 -12.07
CA ILE A 336 -19.24 -6.28 -12.19
C ILE A 336 -17.92 -5.66 -11.70
N MET A 337 -17.60 -4.45 -12.16
CA MET A 337 -16.39 -3.72 -11.77
C MET A 337 -16.31 -3.46 -10.27
N CYS A 338 -17.41 -3.05 -9.65
CA CYS A 338 -17.48 -2.84 -8.20
C CYS A 338 -17.30 -4.15 -7.39
N GLY A 339 -17.06 -5.29 -8.02
CA GLY A 339 -16.46 -6.45 -7.33
C GLY A 339 -15.06 -6.15 -6.79
N ILE A 340 -14.31 -5.21 -7.38
CA ILE A 340 -12.98 -4.82 -6.94
C ILE A 340 -13.05 -3.48 -6.18
N PRO A 341 -12.54 -3.40 -4.94
CA PRO A 341 -12.63 -2.19 -4.11
C PRO A 341 -12.13 -0.89 -4.75
N VAL A 342 -11.05 -0.93 -5.53
CA VAL A 342 -10.54 0.27 -6.22
C VAL A 342 -11.57 0.87 -7.18
N PHE A 343 -12.37 0.03 -7.85
CA PHE A 343 -13.42 0.50 -8.74
C PHE A 343 -14.61 1.04 -7.96
N CYS A 344 -14.89 0.53 -6.76
CA CYS A 344 -15.87 1.16 -5.88
C CYS A 344 -15.45 2.58 -5.50
N TRP A 345 -14.16 2.79 -5.19
CA TRP A 345 -13.63 4.11 -4.88
C TRP A 345 -13.67 5.09 -6.06
N ILE A 346 -13.25 4.65 -7.26
CA ILE A 346 -13.35 5.45 -8.49
C ILE A 346 -14.82 5.80 -8.76
N THR A 347 -15.72 4.83 -8.64
CA THR A 347 -17.16 5.00 -8.84
C THR A 347 -17.77 5.96 -7.83
N ALA A 348 -17.42 5.82 -6.55
CA ALA A 348 -17.84 6.75 -5.52
C ALA A 348 -17.41 8.18 -5.86
N THR A 349 -16.14 8.37 -6.23
CA THR A 349 -15.58 9.69 -6.55
C THR A 349 -16.29 10.36 -7.73
N VAL A 350 -16.54 9.61 -8.80
CA VAL A 350 -17.21 10.12 -10.01
C VAL A 350 -18.68 10.45 -9.73
N LEU A 351 -19.41 9.50 -9.15
CA LEU A 351 -20.86 9.66 -8.94
C LEU A 351 -21.17 10.70 -7.85
N GLU A 352 -20.35 10.80 -6.80
CA GLU A 352 -20.43 11.87 -5.79
C GLU A 352 -20.35 13.23 -6.49
N ASN A 353 -19.35 13.46 -7.34
CA ASN A 353 -19.20 14.72 -8.04
C ASN A 353 -20.38 15.00 -9.00
N MET A 354 -20.81 14.02 -9.79
CA MET A 354 -21.87 14.22 -10.80
C MET A 354 -23.26 14.43 -10.17
N LEU A 355 -23.54 13.78 -9.03
CA LEU A 355 -24.84 13.89 -8.37
C LEU A 355 -24.97 15.10 -7.45
N THR A 356 -23.85 15.64 -6.96
CA THR A 356 -23.85 16.82 -6.07
C THR A 356 -23.65 18.14 -6.79
N THR A 357 -23.09 18.13 -8.00
CA THR A 357 -22.96 19.33 -8.84
C THR A 357 -24.15 19.46 -9.78
N GLU A 358 -24.49 20.66 -10.26
CA GLU A 358 -25.60 20.89 -11.21
C GLU A 358 -25.35 20.28 -12.62
N GLN A 359 -24.42 19.34 -12.77
CA GLN A 359 -24.18 18.63 -14.01
C GLN A 359 -25.32 17.65 -14.30
N ARG A 360 -26.35 18.13 -15.00
CA ARG A 360 -27.51 17.35 -15.50
C ARG A 360 -27.14 16.45 -16.71
N GLY A 361 -26.02 15.75 -16.63
CA GLY A 361 -25.59 14.77 -17.63
C GLY A 361 -26.14 13.37 -17.35
N GLU A 362 -26.07 12.50 -18.36
CA GLU A 362 -26.29 11.07 -18.16
C GLU A 362 -25.15 10.49 -17.30
N LEU A 363 -25.49 9.64 -16.32
CA LEU A 363 -24.48 9.00 -15.48
C LEU A 363 -23.66 7.99 -16.30
N PRO A 364 -22.35 7.85 -16.01
CA PRO A 364 -21.47 6.95 -16.75
C PRO A 364 -21.97 5.51 -16.69
N LYS A 365 -21.92 4.84 -17.84
CA LYS A 365 -22.33 3.44 -18.02
C LYS A 365 -21.17 2.55 -18.44
N THR A 366 -20.18 3.11 -19.13
CA THR A 366 -19.01 2.39 -19.62
C THR A 366 -17.77 2.69 -18.80
N MET A 367 -16.74 1.83 -18.93
CA MET A 367 -15.44 2.06 -18.32
C MET A 367 -14.74 3.30 -18.85
N THR A 368 -14.81 3.52 -20.16
CA THR A 368 -14.25 4.72 -20.79
C THR A 368 -14.90 5.98 -20.20
N ASP A 369 -16.23 6.01 -20.07
CA ASP A 369 -16.91 7.15 -19.43
C ASP A 369 -16.44 7.33 -18.00
N MET A 370 -16.32 6.23 -17.24
CA MET A 370 -15.87 6.25 -15.85
C MET A 370 -14.48 6.86 -15.71
N TYR A 371 -13.49 6.42 -16.49
CA TYR A 371 -12.14 6.99 -16.42
C TYR A 371 -12.08 8.42 -16.95
N SER A 372 -12.80 8.74 -18.03
CA SER A 372 -12.90 10.10 -18.55
C SER A 372 -13.46 11.07 -17.50
N HIS A 373 -14.56 10.69 -16.84
CA HIS A 373 -15.13 11.49 -15.76
C HIS A 373 -14.23 11.52 -14.53
N PHE A 374 -13.55 10.42 -14.19
CA PHE A 374 -12.59 10.40 -13.08
C PHE A 374 -11.48 11.42 -13.31
N LEU A 375 -10.82 11.41 -14.47
CA LEU A 375 -9.80 12.42 -14.80
C LEU A 375 -10.37 13.84 -14.75
N LEU A 376 -11.57 14.06 -15.31
CA LEU A 376 -12.23 15.37 -15.27
C LEU A 376 -12.46 15.86 -13.84
N VAL A 377 -12.90 14.98 -12.93
CA VAL A 377 -13.09 15.30 -11.50
C VAL A 377 -11.76 15.69 -10.87
N GLN A 378 -10.69 14.94 -11.14
CA GLN A 378 -9.38 15.26 -10.58
C GLN A 378 -8.81 16.58 -11.11
N THR A 379 -9.00 16.87 -12.41
CA THR A 379 -8.60 18.15 -13.02
C THR A 379 -9.37 19.33 -12.41
N LYS A 380 -10.68 19.18 -12.16
CA LYS A 380 -11.48 20.21 -11.46
C LYS A 380 -11.02 20.42 -10.02
N ARG A 381 -10.76 19.35 -9.28
CA ARG A 381 -10.26 19.42 -7.89
C ARG A 381 -8.90 20.11 -7.82
N LYS A 382 -8.00 19.87 -8.78
CA LYS A 382 -6.73 20.61 -8.94
C LYS A 382 -6.96 22.12 -9.01
N LYS A 383 -7.88 22.57 -9.88
CA LYS A 383 -8.16 24.01 -10.06
C LYS A 383 -8.60 24.67 -8.75
N ASN A 384 -9.48 24.02 -8.00
CA ASN A 384 -9.98 24.59 -6.75
C ASN A 384 -8.93 24.64 -5.62
N LYS A 385 -7.89 23.80 -5.65
CA LYS A 385 -6.89 23.69 -4.56
C LYS A 385 -5.69 24.62 -4.68
N TYR A 386 -5.27 24.97 -5.90
CA TYR A 386 -3.99 25.66 -6.14
C TYR A 386 -4.14 27.04 -6.80
N HIS A 387 -5.36 27.53 -7.03
CA HIS A 387 -5.61 28.86 -7.57
C HIS A 387 -5.87 29.90 -6.47
N GLU A 388 -4.79 30.50 -5.96
CA GLU A 388 -4.77 31.83 -5.30
C GLU A 388 -3.81 32.82 -6.01
N GLY A 389 -3.51 32.59 -7.30
CA GLY A 389 -2.61 33.40 -8.14
C GLY A 389 -3.31 34.14 -9.29
N PRO A 390 -2.66 35.15 -9.91
CA PRO A 390 -3.30 36.12 -10.80
C PRO A 390 -3.88 35.46 -12.07
N GLU A 391 -4.94 36.10 -12.58
CA GLU A 391 -5.84 35.68 -13.67
C GLU A 391 -5.12 35.00 -14.85
N THR A 392 -4.95 33.68 -14.76
CA THR A 392 -4.60 32.83 -15.91
C THR A 392 -5.90 32.54 -16.66
N SER A 393 -5.91 32.70 -17.98
CA SER A 393 -7.15 32.53 -18.74
C SER A 393 -7.65 31.07 -18.68
N PRO A 394 -8.96 30.81 -18.74
CA PRO A 394 -9.50 29.45 -18.76
C PRO A 394 -8.95 28.57 -19.90
N GLN A 395 -8.50 29.18 -21.01
CA GLN A 395 -7.89 28.49 -22.15
C GLN A 395 -6.47 28.00 -21.84
N GLU A 396 -5.61 28.86 -21.28
CA GLU A 396 -4.24 28.49 -20.88
C GLU A 396 -4.25 27.38 -19.81
N LEU A 397 -5.21 27.41 -18.88
CA LEU A 397 -5.37 26.33 -17.89
C LEU A 397 -5.76 25.00 -18.53
N MET A 398 -6.61 25.03 -19.56
CA MET A 398 -7.03 23.84 -20.28
C MET A 398 -5.89 23.27 -21.13
N GLU A 399 -5.03 24.12 -21.71
CA GLU A 399 -3.82 23.71 -22.42
C GLU A 399 -2.79 23.09 -21.48
N ALA A 400 -2.55 23.69 -20.31
CA ALA A 400 -1.64 23.14 -19.29
C ALA A 400 -2.13 21.79 -18.75
N ASP A 401 -3.44 21.64 -18.50
CA ASP A 401 -4.03 20.36 -18.09
C ASP A 401 -3.90 19.29 -19.18
N ARG A 402 -4.08 19.68 -20.45
CA ARG A 402 -3.88 18.79 -21.60
C ARG A 402 -2.42 18.34 -21.71
N GLU A 403 -1.46 19.26 -21.62
CA GLU A 403 -0.03 18.93 -21.68
C GLU A 403 0.36 17.96 -20.55
N LEU A 404 -0.10 18.22 -19.32
CA LEU A 404 0.12 17.33 -18.19
C LEU A 404 -0.43 15.92 -18.45
N LEU A 405 -1.67 15.81 -18.92
CA LEU A 405 -2.28 14.51 -19.23
C LEU A 405 -1.53 13.77 -20.34
N LEU A 406 -0.98 14.47 -21.33
CA LEU A 406 -0.16 13.87 -22.37
C LEU A 406 1.17 13.33 -21.84
N LYS A 407 1.86 14.09 -20.96
CA LYS A 407 3.09 13.62 -20.30
C LYS A 407 2.82 12.40 -19.41
N LEU A 408 1.71 12.41 -18.67
CA LEU A 408 1.28 11.26 -17.87
C LEU A 408 0.93 10.05 -18.73
N GLY A 409 0.28 10.26 -19.87
CA GLY A 409 -0.05 9.20 -20.81
C GLY A 409 1.18 8.60 -21.50
N ARG A 410 2.19 9.43 -21.80
CA ARG A 410 3.50 8.96 -22.28
C ARG A 410 4.21 8.09 -21.23
N LEU A 411 4.33 8.60 -20.01
CA LEU A 411 4.89 7.84 -18.87
C LEU A 411 4.17 6.50 -18.68
N ALA A 412 2.83 6.52 -18.75
CA ALA A 412 2.01 5.32 -18.63
C ALA A 412 2.33 4.30 -19.73
N PHE A 413 2.43 4.76 -20.99
CA PHE A 413 2.71 3.92 -22.15
C PHE A 413 4.11 3.28 -22.09
N GLU A 414 5.15 4.10 -21.91
CA GLU A 414 6.55 3.63 -21.89
C GLU A 414 6.76 2.58 -20.78
N HIS A 415 6.24 2.82 -19.58
CA HIS A 415 6.37 1.85 -18.49
C HIS A 415 5.48 0.61 -18.62
N LEU A 416 4.33 0.70 -19.32
CA LEU A 416 3.55 -0.51 -19.65
C LEU A 416 4.33 -1.41 -20.61
N GLU A 417 5.04 -0.84 -21.59
CA GLU A 417 5.89 -1.58 -22.53
C GLU A 417 7.05 -2.30 -21.83
N GLU A 418 7.66 -1.64 -20.84
CA GLU A 418 8.72 -2.22 -20.02
C GLU A 418 8.23 -3.19 -18.93
N GLY A 419 6.91 -3.27 -18.69
CA GLY A 419 6.34 -4.04 -17.59
C GLY A 419 6.56 -3.43 -16.20
N ASN A 420 6.89 -2.13 -16.15
CA ASN A 420 7.11 -1.37 -14.93
C ASN A 420 5.79 -0.81 -14.37
N ILE A 421 5.50 -1.14 -13.11
CA ILE A 421 4.33 -0.64 -12.36
C ILE A 421 4.67 0.47 -11.36
N MET A 422 5.96 0.66 -11.09
CA MET A 422 6.50 1.68 -10.19
C MET A 422 7.55 2.51 -10.93
N PHE A 423 7.58 3.81 -10.64
CA PHE A 423 8.53 4.77 -11.18
C PHE A 423 9.14 5.63 -10.06
N TYR A 424 10.30 6.19 -10.37
CA TYR A 424 11.11 7.01 -9.50
C TYR A 424 11.14 8.44 -10.00
N GLN A 425 11.80 9.32 -9.25
CA GLN A 425 11.92 10.72 -9.62
C GLN A 425 12.57 10.88 -10.99
N GLU A 426 13.58 10.07 -11.29
CA GLU A 426 14.32 10.11 -12.55
C GLU A 426 13.42 9.76 -13.75
N ASP A 427 12.48 8.84 -13.57
CA ASP A 427 11.53 8.42 -14.62
C ASP A 427 10.52 9.55 -14.92
N LEU A 428 10.08 10.28 -13.89
CA LEU A 428 9.21 11.45 -14.04
C LEU A 428 9.93 12.58 -14.80
N GLU A 429 11.19 12.86 -14.42
CA GLU A 429 12.01 13.89 -15.04
C GLU A 429 12.27 13.60 -16.54
N GLN A 430 12.48 12.33 -16.90
CA GLN A 430 12.62 11.90 -18.30
C GLN A 430 11.37 12.17 -19.15
N CYS A 431 10.19 12.07 -18.54
CA CYS A 431 8.92 12.42 -19.17
C CYS A 431 8.61 13.93 -19.16
N GLY A 432 9.54 14.76 -18.66
CA GLY A 432 9.36 16.22 -18.55
C GLY A 432 8.33 16.62 -17.50
N LEU A 433 8.12 15.79 -16.47
CA LEU A 433 7.32 16.08 -15.29
C LEU A 433 8.22 16.66 -14.19
N ASP A 434 7.99 17.91 -13.81
CA ASP A 434 8.78 18.56 -12.76
C ASP A 434 8.34 18.10 -11.37
N VAL A 435 9.19 17.29 -10.73
CA VAL A 435 8.98 16.72 -9.39
C VAL A 435 9.09 17.78 -8.28
N SER A 436 9.52 19.02 -8.59
CA SER A 436 9.57 20.15 -7.67
C SER A 436 8.36 21.08 -7.76
N GLU A 437 7.61 21.04 -8.88
CA GLU A 437 6.41 21.84 -9.05
C GLU A 437 5.20 21.22 -8.34
N ALA A 438 4.37 22.09 -7.74
CA ALA A 438 3.05 21.73 -7.25
C ALA A 438 2.13 21.14 -8.33
N SER A 439 2.50 21.17 -9.61
CA SER A 439 1.79 20.61 -10.76
C SER A 439 1.79 19.06 -10.76
N VAL A 440 2.92 18.41 -10.44
CA VAL A 440 3.04 16.95 -10.31
C VAL A 440 2.51 16.44 -8.97
N TYR A 441 2.33 17.32 -7.98
CA TYR A 441 1.61 16.98 -6.74
C TYR A 441 0.17 17.51 -6.72
N SER A 442 -0.27 18.13 -7.81
CA SER A 442 -1.63 18.65 -7.89
C SER A 442 -2.63 17.49 -7.92
N GLY A 443 -3.89 17.75 -7.56
CA GLY A 443 -4.92 16.72 -7.34
C GLY A 443 -5.10 15.67 -8.45
N VAL A 444 -4.68 15.96 -9.70
CA VAL A 444 -4.62 14.95 -10.77
C VAL A 444 -3.56 13.90 -10.47
N CYS A 445 -2.33 14.32 -10.19
CA CYS A 445 -1.20 13.43 -9.97
C CYS A 445 -1.14 12.86 -8.55
N THR A 446 -1.67 13.49 -7.50
CA THR A 446 -1.75 12.85 -6.17
C THR A 446 -2.86 11.81 -6.06
N GLU A 447 -3.92 11.95 -6.86
CA GLU A 447 -5.02 10.97 -6.92
C GLU A 447 -4.81 9.90 -7.98
N ILE A 448 -3.95 10.19 -8.96
CA ILE A 448 -3.48 9.22 -9.94
C ILE A 448 -2.19 8.57 -9.46
N PHE A 449 -1.33 9.20 -8.63
CA PHE A 449 -0.11 8.61 -8.10
C PHE A 449 -0.19 8.30 -6.61
N LYS A 450 0.28 7.12 -6.22
CA LYS A 450 0.52 6.80 -4.80
C LYS A 450 1.98 7.11 -4.46
N ARG A 451 2.24 8.14 -3.63
CA ARG A 451 3.56 8.40 -3.05
C ARG A 451 3.71 7.64 -1.75
N GLU A 452 4.45 6.54 -1.78
CA GLU A 452 4.75 5.80 -0.56
C GLU A 452 6.10 6.20 0.00
N CYS A 453 6.08 6.83 1.17
CA CYS A 453 7.28 7.28 1.85
C CYS A 453 7.11 7.05 3.35
N VAL A 454 7.70 5.98 3.89
CA VAL A 454 7.64 5.73 5.34
C VAL A 454 9.03 5.54 5.95
N MET A 455 9.95 4.81 5.30
CA MET A 455 11.23 4.47 5.94
C MET A 455 12.46 5.21 5.39
N PHE A 456 12.57 5.39 4.07
CA PHE A 456 13.82 5.82 3.43
C PHE A 456 13.82 7.25 2.87
N GLN A 457 12.73 8.00 3.05
CA GLN A 457 12.52 9.33 2.46
C GLN A 457 12.68 9.41 0.92
N LYS A 458 12.80 8.28 0.23
CA LYS A 458 12.79 8.22 -1.23
C LYS A 458 11.36 8.03 -1.71
N PRO A 459 10.78 8.99 -2.45
CA PRO A 459 9.44 8.81 -2.99
C PRO A 459 9.49 7.75 -4.09
N VAL A 460 8.59 6.78 -4.00
CA VAL A 460 8.26 5.88 -5.11
C VAL A 460 6.86 6.23 -5.55
N TYR A 461 6.65 6.26 -6.87
CA TYR A 461 5.40 6.64 -7.48
C TYR A 461 4.82 5.47 -8.27
N CYS A 462 3.50 5.35 -8.29
CA CYS A 462 2.78 4.37 -9.11
C CYS A 462 1.39 4.90 -9.44
N PHE A 463 0.82 4.49 -10.56
CA PHE A 463 -0.57 4.81 -10.84
C PHE A 463 -1.48 4.19 -9.76
N VAL A 464 -2.59 4.86 -9.43
CA VAL A 464 -3.55 4.44 -8.39
C VAL A 464 -4.10 3.05 -8.68
N HIS A 465 -4.15 2.72 -9.97
CA HIS A 465 -4.50 1.39 -10.45
C HIS A 465 -3.96 1.16 -11.86
N LEU A 466 -3.61 -0.09 -12.20
CA LEU A 466 -3.10 -0.47 -13.52
C LEU A 466 -4.05 -0.06 -14.65
N SER A 467 -5.35 -0.24 -14.46
CA SER A 467 -6.35 0.16 -15.47
C SER A 467 -6.35 1.67 -15.78
N VAL A 468 -5.97 2.50 -14.81
CA VAL A 468 -5.85 3.96 -15.01
C VAL A 468 -4.61 4.27 -15.84
N GLN A 469 -3.51 3.54 -15.60
CA GLN A 469 -2.31 3.58 -16.44
C GLN A 469 -2.63 3.17 -17.87
N GLU A 470 -3.30 2.02 -18.07
CA GLU A 470 -3.74 1.53 -19.38
C GLU A 470 -4.64 2.53 -20.11
N PHE A 471 -5.58 3.14 -19.39
CA PHE A 471 -6.46 4.17 -19.95
C PHE A 471 -5.67 5.41 -20.41
N LEU A 472 -4.75 5.92 -19.58
CA LEU A 472 -3.92 7.07 -19.94
C LEU A 472 -2.99 6.77 -21.13
N ALA A 473 -2.41 5.57 -21.17
CA ALA A 473 -1.62 5.11 -22.30
C ALA A 473 -2.45 5.02 -23.58
N ALA A 474 -3.69 4.52 -23.51
CA ALA A 474 -4.60 4.48 -24.65
C ALA A 474 -4.98 5.88 -25.14
N VAL A 475 -5.23 6.82 -24.23
CA VAL A 475 -5.49 8.23 -24.57
C VAL A 475 -4.28 8.87 -25.27
N TYR A 476 -3.07 8.61 -24.79
CA TYR A 476 -1.83 9.07 -25.41
C TYR A 476 -1.65 8.51 -26.82
N MET A 477 -1.80 7.19 -26.98
CA MET A 477 -1.70 6.54 -28.29
C MET A 477 -2.73 7.08 -29.30
N PHE A 478 -3.97 7.29 -28.85
CA PHE A 478 -5.00 7.90 -29.68
C PHE A 478 -4.65 9.34 -30.09
N HIS A 479 -4.08 10.13 -29.17
CA HIS A 479 -3.60 11.48 -29.46
C HIS A 479 -2.45 11.46 -30.48
N CYS A 480 -1.44 10.61 -30.32
CA CYS A 480 -0.34 10.47 -31.28
C CYS A 480 -0.84 10.07 -32.67
N PHE A 481 -1.75 9.09 -32.74
CA PHE A 481 -2.35 8.64 -34.00
C PHE A 481 -3.12 9.76 -34.72
N THR A 482 -3.92 10.53 -33.98
CA THR A 482 -4.74 11.61 -34.54
C THR A 482 -3.95 12.88 -34.87
N SER A 483 -2.84 13.14 -34.17
CA SER A 483 -1.98 14.31 -34.38
C SER A 483 -0.90 14.13 -35.47
N ARG A 484 -0.79 12.91 -36.06
CA ARG A 484 0.27 12.54 -37.05
C ARG A 484 1.71 12.72 -36.55
N ASN A 485 1.92 12.80 -35.24
CA ASN A 485 3.25 12.74 -34.65
C ASN A 485 3.56 11.27 -34.38
N MET A 486 4.18 10.60 -35.37
CA MET A 486 4.77 9.27 -35.22
C MET A 486 6.30 9.38 -35.12
N GLU A 487 6.78 10.15 -34.14
CA GLU A 487 8.17 10.15 -33.69
C GLU A 487 8.25 9.88 -32.19
#